data_AF-A0A9E7MBZ7-F1
#
_entry.id   AF-A0A9E7MBZ7-F1
#
_cell.length_a   1.000
_cell.length_b   1.000
_cell.length_c   1.000
_cell.angle_alpha   90.00
_cell.angle_beta   90.00
_cell.angle_gamma   90.00
#
_symmetry.space_group_name_H-M   'P 1'
#
loop_
_entity.id
_entity.type
_entity.pdbx_description
1 polymer ?
#
loop_
_entity_poly.entity_id
_entity_poly.type
_entity_poly.pdbx_seq_one_letter_code
_entity_poly.pdbx_strand_id
1 'polypeptide(L)'
;MEKEIMELLRLERIREPLSPSKRVKDFQVTIQRTKNGEEIELAGFLLARKPPYAPNDAAYYLLSPLTPSELASLSKDDFRSYLVIRMTEMTEVRGNVRPGSHVRVKGVMDAYPWGNLRTVHTLLIEGREYPEYWKDYQEFALSRREVINLFERTVYMPDEMRMALIYSLYGVPYVLGMEQSRNWGEGFDFTVYKYRENLGLLALWKALKYLYDSLPWEVRVTKKTMLEIEDPFLGIDFRVRNPNGTDMKYYTPLKKISMNKLPKWVKDQITNKKAIGLLPENKEPNPTDLLARISETPFVLTPWEEKPYFEKNREFQQLMPNLLVTVFLQREQHMAMNTKDLEPFRKEFLKWIEYGRQEYPDMFNPLSSSPKGLFHINLRYLLDVRVFGAATRFSGKVTKKTIGDIRQIKEAILNDWAVVVKDHPEILMELRKDYERYVPRDVRAQRALQVFYDLSSTSITGDVDKEEFLNELLQQGFNQKDALELIERFISSGYVYEPFPGKLRLIR
;
A
#
# COMPACT_ATOMS: atom_id res chain seq x y z
N MET A 1 -19.27 -6.09 -38.96
CA MET A 1 -19.05 -4.71 -38.48
C MET A 1 -18.88 -4.59 -36.97
N GLU A 2 -19.88 -4.76 -36.09
CA GLU A 2 -19.68 -4.60 -34.63
C GLU A 2 -18.71 -5.61 -33.99
N LYS A 3 -18.72 -6.88 -34.44
CA LYS A 3 -17.75 -7.90 -33.99
C LYS A 3 -16.32 -7.61 -34.43
N GLU A 4 -16.14 -7.12 -35.66
CA GLU A 4 -14.82 -6.78 -36.22
C GLU A 4 -14.25 -5.51 -35.57
N ILE A 5 -15.09 -4.53 -35.21
CA ILE A 5 -14.67 -3.34 -34.44
C ILE A 5 -14.30 -3.73 -33.01
N MET A 6 -15.03 -4.64 -32.37
CA MET A 6 -14.67 -5.18 -31.06
C MET A 6 -13.40 -6.04 -31.10
N GLU A 7 -13.17 -6.77 -32.19
CA GLU A 7 -11.91 -7.49 -32.43
C GLU A 7 -10.75 -6.53 -32.73
N LEU A 8 -10.99 -5.44 -33.46
CA LEU A 8 -10.01 -4.38 -33.70
C LEU A 8 -9.70 -3.59 -32.41
N LEU A 9 -10.68 -3.31 -31.55
CA LEU A 9 -10.46 -2.71 -30.22
C LEU A 9 -9.74 -3.67 -29.25
N ARG A 10 -9.99 -4.99 -29.37
CA ARG A 10 -9.19 -6.02 -28.68
C ARG A 10 -7.75 -6.07 -29.19
N LEU A 11 -7.52 -5.76 -30.46
CA LEU A 11 -6.20 -5.67 -31.09
C LEU A 11 -5.49 -4.33 -30.79
N GLU A 12 -6.22 -3.21 -30.63
CA GLU A 12 -5.70 -1.89 -30.26
C GLU A 12 -5.55 -1.66 -28.74
N ARG A 13 -6.02 -2.59 -27.89
CA ARG A 13 -5.80 -2.66 -26.42
C ARG A 13 -5.96 -1.33 -25.68
N ILE A 14 -7.11 -0.67 -25.84
CA ILE A 14 -7.56 0.34 -24.86
C ILE A 14 -8.66 -0.33 -24.04
N ARG A 15 -8.38 -0.57 -22.75
CA ARG A 15 -9.39 -1.11 -21.82
C ARG A 15 -10.56 -0.12 -21.73
N GLU A 16 -11.79 -0.63 -21.71
CA GLU A 16 -12.95 0.25 -21.52
C GLU A 16 -12.88 0.91 -20.13
N PRO A 17 -12.92 2.26 -20.04
CA PRO A 17 -12.86 2.95 -18.77
C PRO A 17 -14.18 2.83 -18.00
N LEU A 18 -14.09 2.57 -16.69
CA LEU A 18 -15.24 2.57 -15.79
C LEU A 18 -15.67 4.01 -15.49
N SER A 19 -16.51 4.56 -16.37
CA SER A 19 -17.01 5.94 -16.24
C SER A 19 -18.13 6.07 -15.19
N PRO A 20 -18.29 7.24 -14.56
CA PRO A 20 -19.47 7.54 -13.73
C PRO A 20 -20.79 7.33 -14.48
N SER A 21 -20.88 7.78 -15.74
CA SER A 21 -22.10 7.66 -16.56
C SER A 21 -22.53 6.21 -16.77
N LYS A 22 -21.58 5.27 -16.94
CA LYS A 22 -21.88 3.84 -17.05
C LYS A 22 -22.54 3.32 -15.77
N ARG A 23 -21.94 3.60 -14.61
CA ARG A 23 -22.46 3.18 -13.30
C ARG A 23 -23.83 3.76 -12.98
N VAL A 24 -24.04 5.03 -13.33
CA VAL A 24 -25.36 5.67 -13.20
C VAL A 24 -26.40 4.99 -14.11
N LYS A 25 -26.02 4.65 -15.35
CA LYS A 25 -26.91 3.97 -16.29
C LYS A 25 -27.26 2.56 -15.81
N ASP A 26 -26.30 1.79 -15.32
CA ASP A 26 -26.51 0.43 -14.81
C ASP A 26 -27.44 0.44 -13.59
N PHE A 27 -27.24 1.40 -12.69
CA PHE A 27 -28.13 1.63 -11.54
C PHE A 27 -29.56 2.00 -11.97
N GLN A 28 -29.69 2.94 -12.91
CA GLN A 28 -30.99 3.36 -13.45
C GLN A 28 -31.73 2.21 -14.13
N VAL A 29 -31.04 1.40 -14.93
CA VAL A 29 -31.61 0.23 -15.61
C VAL A 29 -32.13 -0.79 -14.60
N THR A 30 -31.37 -1.05 -13.52
CA THR A 30 -31.80 -1.96 -12.46
C THR A 30 -33.09 -1.47 -11.81
N ILE A 31 -33.14 -0.20 -11.40
CA ILE A 31 -34.32 0.41 -10.77
C ILE A 31 -35.54 0.41 -11.70
N GLN A 32 -35.35 0.67 -12.99
CA GLN A 32 -36.44 0.73 -13.96
C GLN A 32 -37.00 -0.64 -14.33
N ARG A 33 -36.16 -1.69 -14.32
CA ARG A 33 -36.58 -3.06 -14.63
C ARG A 33 -37.40 -3.69 -13.51
N THR A 34 -37.14 -3.33 -12.26
CA THR A 34 -37.93 -3.81 -11.11
C THR A 34 -39.31 -3.17 -11.11
N LYS A 35 -40.35 -4.01 -11.03
CA LYS A 35 -41.74 -3.55 -11.00
C LYS A 35 -42.12 -3.06 -9.60
N ASN A 36 -43.14 -2.23 -9.52
CA ASN A 36 -43.69 -1.81 -8.23
C ASN A 36 -44.26 -3.05 -7.50
N GLY A 37 -44.01 -3.13 -6.20
CA GLY A 37 -44.41 -4.27 -5.37
C GLY A 37 -43.42 -5.44 -5.35
N GLU A 38 -42.35 -5.41 -6.17
CA GLU A 38 -41.31 -6.44 -6.14
C GLU A 38 -40.23 -6.11 -5.10
N GLU A 39 -39.66 -7.17 -4.49
CA GLU A 39 -38.49 -7.03 -3.63
C GLU A 39 -37.25 -6.63 -4.45
N ILE A 40 -36.44 -5.77 -3.87
CA ILE A 40 -35.18 -5.33 -4.43
C ILE A 40 -34.09 -5.26 -3.37
N GLU A 41 -32.86 -5.54 -3.78
CA GLU A 41 -31.65 -5.30 -3.02
C GLU A 41 -30.68 -4.47 -3.87
N LEU A 42 -30.26 -3.31 -3.37
CA LEU A 42 -29.37 -2.38 -4.07
C LEU A 42 -28.33 -1.82 -3.13
N ALA A 43 -27.13 -1.59 -3.65
CA ALA A 43 -26.06 -0.88 -2.95
C ALA A 43 -25.87 0.53 -3.49
N GLY A 44 -25.43 1.45 -2.64
CA GLY A 44 -25.10 2.82 -3.03
C GLY A 44 -24.62 3.66 -1.85
N PHE A 45 -24.39 4.95 -2.09
CA PHE A 45 -23.95 5.92 -1.10
C PHE A 45 -25.14 6.70 -0.54
N LEU A 46 -25.32 6.63 0.77
CA LEU A 46 -26.43 7.30 1.45
C LEU A 46 -26.22 8.80 1.49
N LEU A 47 -27.08 9.55 0.82
CA LEU A 47 -27.19 10.99 0.92
C LEU A 47 -28.32 11.27 1.91
N ALA A 48 -27.96 11.59 3.16
CA ALA A 48 -28.91 11.85 4.23
C ALA A 48 -29.64 13.20 4.08
N ARG A 49 -30.26 13.41 2.92
CA ARG A 49 -31.00 14.59 2.52
C ARG A 49 -32.41 14.19 2.10
N LYS A 50 -33.39 14.92 2.59
CA LYS A 50 -34.80 14.71 2.25
C LYS A 50 -34.99 15.01 0.76
N PRO A 51 -35.57 14.09 -0.04
CA PRO A 51 -35.92 14.38 -1.43
C PRO A 51 -37.01 15.45 -1.54
N PRO A 52 -37.12 16.15 -2.68
CA PRO A 52 -38.19 17.14 -2.91
C PRO A 52 -39.58 16.51 -2.79
N TYR A 53 -40.52 17.22 -2.15
CA TYR A 53 -41.91 16.77 -1.93
C TYR A 53 -42.07 15.48 -1.10
N ALA A 54 -41.09 15.12 -0.26
CA ALA A 54 -41.27 13.94 0.59
C ALA A 54 -42.42 14.12 1.60
N PRO A 55 -43.33 13.13 1.70
CA PRO A 55 -44.40 13.18 2.68
C PRO A 55 -43.87 13.16 4.13
N ASN A 56 -44.77 13.42 5.09
CA ASN A 56 -44.43 13.55 6.51
C ASN A 56 -44.76 12.27 7.31
N ASP A 57 -44.93 11.14 6.65
CA ASP A 57 -45.31 9.85 7.22
C ASP A 57 -44.11 8.94 7.55
N ALA A 58 -42.92 9.28 7.05
CA ALA A 58 -41.72 8.47 7.19
C ALA A 58 -40.43 9.32 7.05
N ALA A 59 -39.28 8.72 7.37
CA ALA A 59 -37.99 9.33 7.06
C ALA A 59 -37.60 8.99 5.61
N TYR A 60 -37.28 10.02 4.83
CA TYR A 60 -36.91 9.87 3.42
C TYR A 60 -35.49 10.36 3.18
N TYR A 61 -34.70 9.53 2.51
CA TYR A 61 -33.31 9.85 2.13
C TYR A 61 -33.05 9.51 0.66
N LEU A 62 -31.94 9.99 0.12
CA LEU A 62 -31.50 9.69 -1.24
C LEU A 62 -30.34 8.70 -1.22
N LEU A 63 -30.31 7.80 -2.19
CA LEU A 63 -29.20 6.87 -2.44
C LEU A 63 -28.62 7.17 -3.82
N SER A 64 -27.30 7.28 -3.92
CA SER A 64 -26.58 7.50 -5.18
C SER A 64 -25.68 6.31 -5.52
N PRO A 65 -25.56 5.91 -6.80
CA PRO A 65 -24.61 4.87 -7.20
C PRO A 65 -23.16 5.38 -7.28
N LEU A 66 -22.95 6.69 -7.19
CA LEU A 66 -21.63 7.31 -7.32
C LEU A 66 -21.03 7.62 -5.96
N THR A 67 -19.71 7.49 -5.88
CA THR A 67 -18.96 7.91 -4.69
C THR A 67 -19.13 9.42 -4.46
N PRO A 68 -19.04 9.91 -3.21
CA PRO A 68 -19.15 11.33 -2.91
C PRO A 68 -18.32 12.26 -3.81
N SER A 69 -17.06 11.91 -4.08
CA SER A 69 -16.18 12.75 -4.89
C SER A 69 -16.54 12.76 -6.37
N GLU A 70 -16.99 11.63 -6.90
CA GLU A 70 -17.47 11.53 -8.28
C GLU A 70 -18.73 12.35 -8.47
N LEU A 71 -19.69 12.20 -7.54
CA LEU A 71 -20.93 12.98 -7.54
C LEU A 71 -20.66 14.49 -7.46
N ALA A 72 -19.67 14.91 -6.66
CA ALA A 72 -19.22 16.30 -6.56
C ALA A 72 -18.54 16.83 -7.83
N SER A 73 -17.93 15.94 -8.62
CA SER A 73 -17.19 16.31 -9.83
C SER A 73 -18.05 16.43 -11.09
N LEU A 74 -19.30 15.96 -11.04
CA LEU A 74 -20.22 16.03 -12.16
C LEU A 74 -20.60 17.48 -12.49
N SER A 75 -20.60 17.80 -13.79
CA SER A 75 -21.08 19.06 -14.35
C SER A 75 -22.58 19.22 -14.13
N LYS A 76 -23.12 20.44 -14.33
CA LYS A 76 -24.56 20.69 -14.15
C LYS A 76 -25.43 19.83 -15.06
N ASP A 77 -24.97 19.57 -16.27
CA ASP A 77 -25.71 18.82 -17.30
C ASP A 77 -25.45 17.30 -17.26
N ASP A 78 -24.54 16.85 -16.40
CA ASP A 78 -24.24 15.42 -16.28
C ASP A 78 -25.40 14.67 -15.62
N PHE A 79 -25.69 13.47 -16.16
CA PHE A 79 -26.79 12.65 -15.70
C PHE A 79 -26.57 12.12 -14.27
N ARG A 80 -27.53 12.39 -13.39
CA ARG A 80 -27.56 11.92 -12.01
C ARG A 80 -28.77 11.01 -11.82
N SER A 81 -28.57 9.85 -11.20
CA SER A 81 -29.65 8.96 -10.79
C SER A 81 -29.66 8.85 -9.27
N TYR A 82 -30.86 8.87 -8.71
CA TYR A 82 -31.09 8.68 -7.29
C TYR A 82 -32.24 7.72 -7.05
N LEU A 83 -32.12 6.98 -5.97
CA LEU A 83 -33.21 6.18 -5.43
C LEU A 83 -33.65 6.77 -4.09
N VAL A 84 -34.96 6.95 -3.90
CA VAL A 84 -35.50 7.38 -2.63
C VAL A 84 -35.60 6.19 -1.68
N ILE A 85 -35.10 6.34 -0.47
CA ILE A 85 -35.21 5.36 0.61
C ILE A 85 -36.27 5.87 1.58
N ARG A 86 -37.35 5.09 1.76
CA ARG A 86 -38.36 5.34 2.80
C ARG A 86 -38.09 4.42 3.99
N MET A 87 -37.77 5.01 5.14
CA MET A 87 -37.53 4.31 6.40
C MET A 87 -38.64 4.61 7.40
N THR A 88 -39.12 3.58 8.09
CA THR A 88 -40.12 3.68 9.16
C THR A 88 -39.56 3.06 10.45
N GLU A 89 -40.35 3.07 11.52
CA GLU A 89 -39.98 2.44 12.80
C GLU A 89 -39.71 0.92 12.67
N MET A 90 -40.26 0.29 11.62
CA MET A 90 -40.09 -1.14 11.34
C MET A 90 -38.81 -1.44 10.54
N THR A 91 -38.10 -0.42 10.05
CA THR A 91 -36.89 -0.62 9.26
C THR A 91 -35.72 -1.02 10.14
N GLU A 92 -35.10 -2.16 9.84
CA GLU A 92 -33.91 -2.60 10.56
C GLU A 92 -32.66 -1.86 10.05
N VAL A 93 -31.84 -1.34 10.96
CA VAL A 93 -30.60 -0.61 10.66
C VAL A 93 -29.42 -1.37 11.25
N ARG A 94 -28.50 -1.84 10.40
CA ARG A 94 -27.28 -2.56 10.81
C ARG A 94 -26.01 -1.82 10.40
N GLY A 95 -24.99 -1.89 11.25
CA GLY A 95 -23.68 -1.31 10.97
C GLY A 95 -23.67 0.22 10.98
N ASN A 96 -22.65 0.82 10.33
CA ASN A 96 -22.41 2.26 10.37
C ASN A 96 -23.10 3.00 9.22
N VAL A 97 -24.36 3.35 9.42
CA VAL A 97 -25.18 4.09 8.45
C VAL A 97 -25.11 5.59 8.75
N ARG A 98 -24.34 6.33 7.94
CA ARG A 98 -24.12 7.79 8.08
C ARG A 98 -24.17 8.46 6.69
N PRO A 99 -24.38 9.79 6.63
CA PRO A 99 -24.27 10.51 5.37
C PRO A 99 -22.90 10.29 4.70
N GLY A 100 -22.92 9.77 3.48
CA GLY A 100 -21.75 9.40 2.69
C GLY A 100 -21.32 7.94 2.82
N SER A 101 -21.86 7.15 3.76
CA SER A 101 -21.56 5.72 3.89
C SER A 101 -22.03 4.94 2.66
N HIS A 102 -21.25 3.92 2.26
CA HIS A 102 -21.72 2.88 1.36
C HIS A 102 -22.70 1.98 2.13
N VAL A 103 -23.89 1.75 1.60
CA VAL A 103 -24.96 0.99 2.26
C VAL A 103 -25.61 0.04 1.28
N ARG A 104 -26.05 -1.11 1.80
CA ARG A 104 -26.93 -2.07 1.13
C ARG A 104 -28.35 -1.86 1.64
N VAL A 105 -29.30 -1.70 0.73
CA VAL A 105 -30.71 -1.43 1.01
C VAL A 105 -31.52 -2.59 0.46
N LYS A 106 -32.29 -3.26 1.32
CA LYS A 106 -33.26 -4.29 0.95
C LYS A 106 -34.67 -3.81 1.27
N GLY A 107 -35.59 -3.96 0.34
CA GLY A 107 -36.98 -3.54 0.54
C GLY A 107 -37.87 -3.83 -0.66
N VAL A 108 -39.03 -3.17 -0.69
CA VAL A 108 -40.00 -3.29 -1.79
C VAL A 108 -39.99 -2.02 -2.63
N MET A 109 -39.84 -2.17 -3.95
CA MET A 109 -39.82 -1.04 -4.89
C MET A 109 -41.23 -0.47 -5.08
N ASP A 110 -41.32 0.85 -5.17
CA ASP A 110 -42.56 1.57 -5.51
C ASP A 110 -42.26 2.88 -6.26
N ALA A 111 -43.30 3.54 -6.75
CA ALA A 111 -43.21 4.87 -7.36
C ALA A 111 -43.06 5.96 -6.28
N TYR A 112 -42.17 6.92 -6.51
CA TYR A 112 -42.12 8.12 -5.69
C TYR A 112 -43.15 9.15 -6.21
N PRO A 113 -43.85 9.91 -5.33
CA PRO A 113 -44.88 10.85 -5.76
C PRO A 113 -44.44 12.01 -6.65
N TRP A 114 -43.14 12.16 -6.93
CA TRP A 114 -42.60 13.29 -7.68
C TRP A 114 -41.67 12.84 -8.82
N GLY A 115 -42.03 13.27 -10.03
CA GLY A 115 -41.27 13.02 -11.25
C GLY A 115 -41.15 11.54 -11.59
N ASN A 116 -39.98 11.15 -12.10
CA ASN A 116 -39.63 9.77 -12.45
C ASN A 116 -38.83 9.06 -11.34
N LEU A 117 -38.79 9.63 -10.13
CA LEU A 117 -38.10 9.01 -9.02
C LEU A 117 -38.83 7.74 -8.57
N ARG A 118 -38.05 6.80 -8.06
CA ARG A 118 -38.53 5.55 -7.48
C ARG A 118 -38.19 5.53 -6.00
N THR A 119 -39.00 4.84 -5.22
CA THR A 119 -38.82 4.72 -3.78
C THR A 119 -38.71 3.26 -3.38
N VAL A 120 -37.88 2.97 -2.38
CA VAL A 120 -37.83 1.66 -1.74
C VAL A 120 -38.42 1.77 -0.34
N HIS A 121 -39.47 0.99 -0.09
CA HIS A 121 -39.98 0.72 1.25
C HIS A 121 -38.98 -0.17 1.97
N THR A 122 -38.16 0.44 2.82
CA THR A 122 -36.94 -0.19 3.31
C THR A 122 -37.26 -1.14 4.46
N LEU A 123 -36.89 -2.41 4.28
CA LEU A 123 -36.98 -3.43 5.32
C LEU A 123 -35.67 -3.48 6.11
N LEU A 124 -34.53 -3.40 5.41
CA LEU A 124 -33.20 -3.44 6.00
C LEU A 124 -32.28 -2.44 5.30
N ILE A 125 -31.50 -1.69 6.09
CA ILE A 125 -30.34 -0.93 5.62
C ILE A 125 -29.10 -1.36 6.40
N GLU A 126 -28.06 -1.73 5.67
CA GLU A 126 -26.81 -2.25 6.23
C GLU A 126 -25.62 -1.44 5.73
N GLY A 127 -24.83 -0.87 6.65
CA GLY A 127 -23.57 -0.20 6.30
C GLY A 127 -22.51 -1.18 5.82
N ARG A 128 -21.88 -0.89 4.68
CA ARG A 128 -20.80 -1.68 4.06
C ARG A 128 -19.50 -0.89 4.02
N GLU A 129 -18.37 -1.59 3.92
CA GLU A 129 -17.10 -0.90 3.75
C GLU A 129 -16.97 -0.33 2.32
N TYR A 130 -16.22 0.78 2.18
CA TYR A 130 -15.94 1.39 0.88
C TYR A 130 -15.33 0.42 -0.16
N PRO A 131 -14.40 -0.49 0.19
CA PRO A 131 -13.87 -1.47 -0.77
C PRO A 131 -14.95 -2.38 -1.38
N GLU A 132 -16.06 -2.64 -0.68
CA GLU A 132 -17.14 -3.49 -1.20
C GLU A 132 -17.81 -2.88 -2.44
N TYR A 133 -17.86 -1.55 -2.54
CA TYR A 133 -18.38 -0.86 -3.72
C TYR A 133 -17.67 -1.26 -5.02
N TRP A 134 -16.36 -1.53 -4.95
CA TRP A 134 -15.57 -1.83 -6.14
C TRP A 134 -15.74 -3.26 -6.64
N LYS A 135 -16.30 -4.16 -5.81
CA LYS A 135 -16.49 -5.58 -6.17
C LYS A 135 -17.52 -5.76 -7.28
N ASP A 136 -18.55 -4.92 -7.29
CA ASP A 136 -19.61 -4.93 -8.31
C ASP A 136 -19.06 -4.66 -9.72
N TYR A 137 -17.85 -4.09 -9.81
CA TYR A 137 -17.19 -3.73 -11.07
C TYR A 137 -15.98 -4.60 -11.38
N GLN A 138 -15.88 -5.81 -10.83
CA GLN A 138 -14.71 -6.68 -11.00
C GLN A 138 -14.31 -6.97 -12.45
N GLU A 139 -15.28 -6.96 -13.36
CA GLU A 139 -15.05 -7.10 -14.80
C GLU A 139 -14.24 -5.96 -15.41
N PHE A 140 -14.12 -4.80 -14.74
CA PHE A 140 -13.30 -3.67 -15.18
C PHE A 140 -11.87 -3.69 -14.66
N ALA A 141 -11.51 -4.67 -13.83
CA ALA A 141 -10.17 -4.83 -13.30
C ALA A 141 -9.13 -4.92 -14.43
N LEU A 142 -7.97 -4.29 -14.20
CA LEU A 142 -6.82 -4.32 -15.07
C LEU A 142 -5.99 -5.58 -14.80
N SER A 143 -5.46 -6.17 -15.86
CA SER A 143 -4.41 -7.18 -15.76
C SER A 143 -3.10 -6.54 -15.30
N ARG A 144 -2.20 -7.36 -14.74
CA ARG A 144 -0.86 -6.90 -14.32
C ARG A 144 -0.07 -6.21 -15.44
N ARG A 145 -0.20 -6.70 -16.67
CA ARG A 145 0.46 -6.10 -17.84
C ARG A 145 -0.13 -4.74 -18.18
N GLU A 146 -1.44 -4.57 -18.09
CA GLU A 146 -2.09 -3.27 -18.30
C GLU A 146 -1.66 -2.27 -17.23
N VAL A 147 -1.57 -2.67 -15.95
CA VAL A 147 -1.06 -1.80 -14.89
C VAL A 147 0.39 -1.38 -15.15
N ILE A 148 1.28 -2.32 -15.48
CA ILE A 148 2.69 -1.99 -15.79
C ILE A 148 2.78 -1.02 -16.97
N ASN A 149 2.11 -1.32 -18.08
CA ASN A 149 2.11 -0.48 -19.27
C ASN A 149 1.55 0.93 -18.99
N LEU A 150 0.52 1.02 -18.13
CA LEU A 150 -0.10 2.29 -17.76
C LEU A 150 0.90 3.19 -17.01
N PHE A 151 1.73 2.62 -16.14
CA PHE A 151 2.79 3.34 -15.44
C PHE A 151 3.98 3.65 -16.34
N GLU A 152 4.42 2.70 -17.19
CA GLU A 152 5.51 2.90 -18.16
C GLU A 152 5.26 4.07 -19.11
N ARG A 153 4.02 4.24 -19.57
CA ARG A 153 3.63 5.34 -20.47
C ARG A 153 3.43 6.69 -19.77
N THR A 154 3.40 6.71 -18.45
CA THR A 154 3.03 7.91 -17.67
C THR A 154 4.19 8.44 -16.85
N VAL A 155 4.98 7.55 -16.24
CA VAL A 155 6.10 7.90 -15.38
C VAL A 155 7.32 7.08 -15.79
N TYR A 156 8.30 7.77 -16.34
CA TYR A 156 9.59 7.21 -16.74
C TYR A 156 10.54 7.30 -15.55
N MET A 157 11.03 6.16 -15.08
CA MET A 157 12.01 6.02 -13.99
C MET A 157 12.66 4.63 -14.09
N PRO A 158 13.78 4.38 -13.38
CA PRO A 158 14.38 3.05 -13.30
C PRO A 158 13.35 1.98 -12.95
N ASP A 159 13.49 0.80 -13.55
CA ASP A 159 12.49 -0.27 -13.45
C ASP A 159 12.22 -0.68 -11.99
N GLU A 160 13.25 -0.71 -11.16
CA GLU A 160 13.15 -1.02 -9.72
C GLU A 160 12.29 0.00 -8.98
N MET A 161 12.49 1.29 -9.25
CA MET A 161 11.69 2.37 -8.66
C MET A 161 10.24 2.31 -9.18
N ARG A 162 10.04 2.02 -10.48
CA ARG A 162 8.71 1.91 -11.07
C ARG A 162 7.94 0.74 -10.45
N MET A 163 8.57 -0.42 -10.31
CA MET A 163 7.96 -1.59 -9.69
C MET A 163 7.65 -1.35 -8.21
N ALA A 164 8.55 -0.72 -7.45
CA ALA A 164 8.29 -0.31 -6.07
C ALA A 164 7.11 0.66 -5.96
N LEU A 165 7.01 1.64 -6.86
CA LEU A 165 5.87 2.56 -6.94
C LEU A 165 4.57 1.78 -7.22
N ILE A 166 4.55 0.86 -8.18
CA ILE A 166 3.37 0.03 -8.48
C ILE A 166 2.99 -0.81 -7.26
N TYR A 167 3.94 -1.48 -6.61
CA TYR A 167 3.68 -2.31 -5.42
C TYR A 167 3.08 -1.48 -4.28
N SER A 168 3.58 -0.25 -4.08
CA SER A 168 3.05 0.66 -3.05
C SER A 168 1.54 0.88 -3.18
N LEU A 169 0.99 0.83 -4.40
CA LEU A 169 -0.43 1.06 -4.67
C LEU A 169 -1.33 0.02 -4.03
N TYR A 170 -0.82 -1.21 -3.87
CA TYR A 170 -1.61 -2.33 -3.38
C TYR A 170 -1.61 -2.42 -1.84
N GLY A 171 -0.77 -1.62 -1.16
CA GLY A 171 -0.55 -1.76 0.27
C GLY A 171 0.00 -3.14 0.65
N VAL A 172 0.09 -3.39 1.95
CA VAL A 172 0.77 -4.57 2.50
C VAL A 172 -0.25 -5.54 3.11
N PRO A 173 -0.19 -6.85 2.82
CA PRO A 173 -1.01 -7.86 3.49
C PRO A 173 -0.61 -8.08 4.95
N TYR A 174 -1.56 -8.51 5.76
CA TYR A 174 -1.28 -8.94 7.13
C TYR A 174 -0.47 -10.24 7.10
N VAL A 175 0.71 -10.25 7.70
CA VAL A 175 1.55 -11.45 7.80
C VAL A 175 1.17 -12.20 9.07
N LEU A 176 0.52 -13.36 8.92
CA LEU A 176 0.05 -14.17 10.05
C LEU A 176 1.22 -14.84 10.78
N GLY A 177 1.31 -14.64 12.09
CA GLY A 177 2.37 -15.23 12.93
C GLY A 177 3.60 -14.34 13.10
N MET A 178 3.80 -13.32 12.24
CA MET A 178 4.58 -12.15 12.61
C MET A 178 3.65 -11.20 13.35
N GLU A 179 3.31 -11.51 14.60
CA GLU A 179 2.65 -10.54 15.49
C GLU A 179 3.50 -9.28 15.48
N GLN A 180 2.97 -8.24 14.85
CA GLN A 180 3.79 -7.17 14.33
C GLN A 180 4.51 -6.51 15.49
N SER A 181 5.84 -6.61 15.54
CA SER A 181 6.67 -5.95 16.55
C SER A 181 6.48 -4.42 16.59
N ARG A 182 5.74 -3.87 15.61
CA ARG A 182 5.18 -2.53 15.55
C ARG A 182 3.75 -2.64 15.03
N ASN A 183 2.76 -2.06 15.72
CA ASN A 183 1.35 -1.97 15.32
C ASN A 183 1.18 -1.18 14.00
N TRP A 184 1.66 -1.75 12.90
CA TRP A 184 1.75 -1.14 11.58
C TRP A 184 0.55 -1.54 10.73
N GLY A 185 -0.12 -0.54 10.16
CA GLY A 185 -1.24 -0.74 9.25
C GLY A 185 -0.83 -1.33 7.88
N GLU A 186 -1.78 -1.31 6.95
CA GLU A 186 -1.61 -1.82 5.57
C GLU A 186 -0.87 -0.86 4.63
N GLY A 187 -0.41 0.30 5.12
CA GLY A 187 0.29 1.32 4.34
C GLY A 187 1.66 0.89 3.82
N PHE A 188 2.23 1.70 2.94
CA PHE A 188 3.53 1.46 2.31
C PHE A 188 4.21 2.80 2.03
N ASP A 189 5.49 2.96 2.38
CA ASP A 189 6.25 4.18 2.11
C ASP A 189 7.23 3.98 0.96
N PHE A 190 6.86 4.54 -0.19
CA PHE A 190 7.75 4.78 -1.32
C PHE A 190 8.44 6.13 -1.12
N THR A 191 9.72 6.10 -0.73
CA THR A 191 10.49 7.31 -0.41
C THR A 191 11.64 7.48 -1.38
N VAL A 192 11.83 8.69 -1.90
CA VAL A 192 12.93 8.99 -2.81
C VAL A 192 13.61 10.29 -2.36
N TYR A 193 14.91 10.22 -2.11
CA TYR A 193 15.72 11.36 -1.74
C TYR A 193 16.40 11.96 -2.97
N LYS A 194 16.62 13.27 -2.97
CA LYS A 194 17.56 13.87 -3.94
C LYS A 194 19.00 13.58 -3.53
N TYR A 195 19.91 13.58 -4.49
CA TYR A 195 21.35 13.60 -4.20
C TYR A 195 22.04 14.70 -4.98
N ARG A 196 22.50 15.74 -4.27
CA ARG A 196 23.11 16.96 -4.86
C ARG A 196 22.15 17.75 -5.79
N GLU A 197 21.77 17.17 -6.93
CA GLU A 197 20.82 17.76 -7.88
C GLU A 197 19.36 17.49 -7.51
N ASN A 198 18.49 18.47 -7.77
CA ASN A 198 17.06 18.40 -7.41
C ASN A 198 16.13 18.22 -8.63
N LEU A 199 16.64 18.26 -9.86
CA LEU A 199 15.79 18.27 -11.07
C LEU A 199 14.98 16.98 -11.21
N GLY A 200 15.62 15.81 -11.02
CA GLY A 200 14.94 14.50 -11.06
C GLY A 200 13.87 14.36 -9.98
N LEU A 201 14.17 14.81 -8.75
CA LEU A 201 13.22 14.75 -7.65
C LEU A 201 11.99 15.64 -7.91
N LEU A 202 12.17 16.81 -8.51
CA LEU A 202 11.07 17.69 -8.87
C LEU A 202 10.16 17.09 -9.96
N ALA A 203 10.72 16.36 -10.91
CA ALA A 203 9.96 15.65 -11.93
C ALA A 203 9.15 14.50 -11.32
N LEU A 204 9.79 13.69 -10.46
CA LEU A 204 9.11 12.64 -9.71
C LEU A 204 7.98 13.23 -8.83
N TRP A 205 8.24 14.33 -8.12
CA TRP A 205 7.21 15.01 -7.32
C TRP A 205 6.00 15.43 -8.15
N LYS A 206 6.20 15.93 -9.38
CA LYS A 206 5.10 16.26 -10.30
C LYS A 206 4.31 15.00 -10.69
N ALA A 207 4.99 13.88 -10.95
CA ALA A 207 4.36 12.60 -11.27
C ALA A 207 3.51 12.07 -10.11
N LEU A 208 4.08 12.03 -8.91
CA LEU A 208 3.38 11.56 -7.71
C LEU A 208 2.20 12.47 -7.36
N LYS A 209 2.36 13.79 -7.53
CA LYS A 209 1.26 14.75 -7.39
C LYS A 209 0.16 14.51 -8.42
N TYR A 210 0.49 14.22 -9.67
CA TYR A 210 -0.49 13.91 -10.70
C TYR A 210 -1.27 12.63 -10.42
N LEU A 211 -0.58 11.57 -9.96
CA LEU A 211 -1.23 10.35 -9.47
C LEU A 211 -2.20 10.69 -8.32
N TYR A 212 -1.73 11.41 -7.29
CA TYR A 212 -2.57 11.80 -6.17
C TYR A 212 -3.79 12.65 -6.58
N ASP A 213 -3.59 13.61 -7.47
CA ASP A 213 -4.65 14.49 -7.98
C ASP A 213 -5.65 13.73 -8.88
N SER A 214 -5.30 12.55 -9.37
CA SER A 214 -6.18 11.67 -10.15
C SER A 214 -7.03 10.73 -9.29
N LEU A 215 -6.60 10.43 -8.06
CA LEU A 215 -7.34 9.55 -7.14
C LEU A 215 -8.65 10.20 -6.65
N PRO A 216 -9.72 9.48 -6.34
CA PRO A 216 -10.92 10.06 -5.73
C PRO A 216 -10.63 10.51 -4.27
N TRP A 217 -11.40 11.47 -3.74
CA TRP A 217 -11.17 12.03 -2.40
C TRP A 217 -11.19 10.97 -1.29
N GLU A 218 -11.97 9.92 -1.47
CA GLU A 218 -12.17 8.80 -0.56
C GLU A 218 -10.86 8.10 -0.20
N VAL A 219 -9.93 7.99 -1.16
CA VAL A 219 -8.65 7.32 -0.98
C VAL A 219 -7.49 8.30 -0.77
N ARG A 220 -7.75 9.60 -0.60
CA ARG A 220 -6.72 10.60 -0.33
C ARG A 220 -6.57 10.84 1.17
N VAL A 221 -5.33 10.96 1.65
CA VAL A 221 -5.03 11.50 2.98
C VAL A 221 -5.19 13.01 2.94
N THR A 222 -6.27 13.52 3.53
CA THR A 222 -6.59 14.94 3.54
C THR A 222 -7.11 15.39 4.90
N LYS A 223 -6.94 16.69 5.20
CA LYS A 223 -7.58 17.33 6.36
C LYS A 223 -9.09 17.50 6.20
N LYS A 224 -9.59 17.50 4.96
CA LYS A 224 -11.01 17.70 4.66
C LYS A 224 -11.77 16.42 5.00
N THR A 225 -12.57 16.45 6.07
CA THR A 225 -13.34 15.29 6.56
C THR A 225 -14.75 15.19 5.99
N MET A 226 -15.25 16.25 5.37
CA MET A 226 -16.58 16.33 4.78
C MET A 226 -16.53 16.99 3.40
N LEU A 227 -17.35 16.51 2.45
CA LEU A 227 -17.62 17.16 1.17
C LEU A 227 -19.01 17.81 1.22
N GLU A 228 -19.10 18.99 0.63
CA GLU A 228 -20.36 19.67 0.31
C GLU A 228 -20.59 19.48 -1.18
N ILE A 229 -21.81 19.09 -1.53
CA ILE A 229 -22.20 18.75 -2.90
C ILE A 229 -23.54 19.42 -3.16
N GLU A 230 -23.65 20.07 -4.31
CA GLU A 230 -24.88 20.71 -4.78
C GLU A 230 -25.41 19.94 -5.99
N ASP A 231 -26.70 19.59 -5.95
CA ASP A 231 -27.43 19.11 -7.11
C ASP A 231 -28.32 20.23 -7.66
N PRO A 232 -27.95 20.81 -8.82
CA PRO A 232 -28.68 21.92 -9.40
C PRO A 232 -30.04 21.51 -9.98
N PHE A 233 -30.23 20.25 -10.35
CA PHE A 233 -31.49 19.76 -10.94
C PHE A 233 -32.56 19.55 -9.87
N LEU A 234 -32.17 18.93 -8.74
CA LEU A 234 -33.04 18.73 -7.59
C LEU A 234 -33.13 19.97 -6.69
N GLY A 235 -32.22 20.93 -6.85
CA GLY A 235 -32.15 22.12 -6.01
C GLY A 235 -31.80 21.80 -4.56
N ILE A 236 -31.00 20.75 -4.33
CA ILE A 236 -30.61 20.29 -2.99
C ILE A 236 -29.11 20.30 -2.81
N ASP A 237 -28.69 20.55 -1.58
CA ASP A 237 -27.32 20.45 -1.12
C ASP A 237 -27.19 19.33 -0.08
N PHE A 238 -26.03 18.67 -0.02
CA PHE A 238 -25.76 17.66 1.00
C PHE A 238 -24.31 17.68 1.47
N ARG A 239 -24.14 17.34 2.75
CA ARG A 239 -22.86 17.17 3.43
C ARG A 239 -22.61 15.69 3.69
N VAL A 240 -21.52 15.17 3.16
CA VAL A 240 -21.18 13.74 3.24
C VAL A 240 -19.78 13.54 3.81
N ARG A 241 -19.62 12.48 4.61
CA ARG A 241 -18.33 12.08 5.19
C ARG A 241 -17.60 11.13 4.24
N ASN A 242 -16.30 10.97 4.45
CA ASN A 242 -15.51 10.03 3.67
C ASN A 242 -15.93 8.59 4.02
N PRO A 243 -16.46 7.80 3.06
CA PRO A 243 -16.86 6.41 3.28
C PRO A 243 -15.69 5.46 3.57
N ASN A 244 -14.47 5.81 3.17
CA ASN A 244 -13.31 4.93 3.31
C ASN A 244 -12.73 5.00 4.74
N GLY A 245 -13.04 3.97 5.52
CA GLY A 245 -12.48 3.75 6.86
C GLY A 245 -11.14 3.02 6.90
N THR A 246 -10.58 2.61 5.75
CA THR A 246 -9.39 1.74 5.68
C THR A 246 -8.07 2.53 5.64
N ASP A 247 -6.95 1.82 5.85
CA ASP A 247 -5.58 2.33 5.73
C ASP A 247 -5.12 2.50 4.26
N MET A 248 -5.94 2.07 3.28
CA MET A 248 -5.69 2.27 1.85
C MET A 248 -5.99 3.71 1.44
N LYS A 249 -5.16 4.62 1.94
CA LYS A 249 -5.20 6.05 1.63
C LYS A 249 -3.81 6.54 1.23
N TYR A 250 -3.75 7.35 0.19
CA TYR A 250 -2.51 7.82 -0.41
C TYR A 250 -2.19 9.22 0.05
N TYR A 251 -0.93 9.48 0.33
CA TYR A 251 -0.40 10.79 0.66
C TYR A 251 0.78 11.14 -0.23
N THR A 252 0.80 12.37 -0.74
CA THR A 252 1.99 12.98 -1.32
C THR A 252 2.05 14.46 -0.94
N PRO A 253 3.23 15.06 -0.70
CA PRO A 253 3.33 16.49 -0.40
C PRO A 253 2.83 17.33 -1.58
N LEU A 254 1.79 18.15 -1.38
CA LEU A 254 1.22 18.97 -2.47
C LEU A 254 1.97 20.27 -2.76
N LYS A 255 2.84 20.69 -1.84
CA LYS A 255 3.68 21.90 -1.93
C LYS A 255 5.14 21.51 -1.83
N LYS A 256 6.01 22.15 -2.62
CA LYS A 256 7.46 21.91 -2.59
C LYS A 256 8.08 22.02 -1.19
N ILE A 257 7.62 22.97 -0.38
CA ILE A 257 8.10 23.16 1.00
C ILE A 257 7.84 21.91 1.86
N SER A 258 6.74 21.19 1.61
CA SER A 258 6.39 19.97 2.34
C SER A 258 7.25 18.76 1.96
N MET A 259 8.03 18.83 0.87
CA MET A 259 9.05 17.83 0.54
C MET A 259 10.25 17.88 1.49
N ASN A 260 10.44 18.99 2.21
CA ASN A 260 11.52 19.11 3.20
C ASN A 260 11.08 18.62 4.58
N LYS A 261 9.78 18.44 4.84
CA LYS A 261 9.30 18.01 6.16
C LYS A 261 7.86 17.54 6.08
N LEU A 262 7.64 16.30 6.48
CA LEU A 262 6.30 15.77 6.69
C LEU A 262 5.51 16.64 7.67
N PRO A 263 4.29 17.08 7.30
CA PRO A 263 3.41 17.77 8.23
C PRO A 263 3.10 16.92 9.47
N LYS A 264 3.03 17.54 10.65
CA LYS A 264 2.78 16.83 11.93
C LYS A 264 1.52 15.94 11.88
N TRP A 265 0.45 16.40 11.23
CA TRP A 265 -0.82 15.67 11.13
C TRP A 265 -0.76 14.42 10.23
N VAL A 266 0.27 14.29 9.40
CA VAL A 266 0.50 13.12 8.51
C VAL A 266 1.57 12.19 9.08
N LYS A 267 2.54 12.75 9.82
CA LYS A 267 3.70 12.03 10.34
C LYS A 267 3.31 10.73 11.06
N ASP A 268 2.28 10.78 11.90
CA ASP A 268 1.85 9.60 12.67
C ASP A 268 1.16 8.56 11.79
N GLN A 269 0.51 8.95 10.69
CA GLN A 269 -0.08 8.01 9.74
C GLN A 269 1.01 7.26 8.96
N ILE A 270 2.04 7.96 8.51
CA ILE A 270 3.18 7.39 7.77
C ILE A 270 4.02 6.49 8.68
N THR A 271 4.43 6.99 9.85
CA THR A 271 5.28 6.23 10.78
C THR A 271 4.63 4.95 11.31
N ASN A 272 3.30 4.95 11.46
CA ASN A 272 2.51 3.78 11.86
C ASN A 272 1.94 2.99 10.66
N LYS A 273 2.33 3.31 9.42
CA LYS A 273 1.88 2.63 8.21
C LYS A 273 0.35 2.57 8.06
N LYS A 274 -0.36 3.62 8.50
CA LYS A 274 -1.83 3.77 8.34
C LYS A 274 -2.22 4.51 7.07
N ALA A 275 -1.24 4.76 6.19
CA ALA A 275 -1.40 5.36 4.89
C ALA A 275 -0.24 4.94 3.98
N ILE A 276 -0.45 5.04 2.67
CA ILE A 276 0.56 4.85 1.64
C ILE A 276 1.26 6.18 1.40
N GLY A 277 2.53 6.27 1.76
CA GLY A 277 3.38 7.44 1.57
C GLY A 277 4.07 7.43 0.22
N LEU A 278 3.75 8.40 -0.63
CA LEU A 278 4.48 8.69 -1.88
C LEU A 278 5.35 9.93 -1.65
N LEU A 279 6.58 9.71 -1.17
CA LEU A 279 7.39 10.70 -0.45
C LEU A 279 8.66 11.10 -1.22
N PRO A 280 8.59 12.14 -2.07
CA PRO A 280 9.80 12.78 -2.59
C PRO A 280 10.38 13.71 -1.52
N GLU A 281 11.51 13.32 -0.92
CA GLU A 281 12.18 14.06 0.14
C GLU A 281 13.29 14.96 -0.43
N ASN A 282 13.07 16.27 -0.37
CA ASN A 282 14.04 17.28 -0.82
C ASN A 282 15.06 17.60 0.29
N LYS A 283 15.71 16.56 0.79
CA LYS A 283 16.81 16.61 1.75
C LYS A 283 17.95 15.77 1.21
N GLU A 284 19.16 16.11 1.63
CA GLU A 284 20.27 15.18 1.44
C GLU A 284 20.02 13.90 2.25
N PRO A 285 20.31 12.73 1.67
CA PRO A 285 20.05 11.44 2.27
C PRO A 285 20.98 11.24 3.49
N ASN A 286 20.41 10.80 4.60
CA ASN A 286 21.15 10.44 5.80
C ASN A 286 20.72 9.05 6.26
N PRO A 287 21.64 8.06 6.34
CA PRO A 287 21.29 6.69 6.68
C PRO A 287 20.81 6.51 8.14
N THR A 288 20.98 7.53 8.98
CA THR A 288 20.45 7.55 10.35
C THR A 288 19.06 8.21 10.46
N ASP A 289 18.57 8.83 9.38
CA ASP A 289 17.27 9.47 9.36
C ASP A 289 16.15 8.45 9.62
N LEU A 290 15.20 8.85 10.47
CA LEU A 290 14.11 7.97 10.88
C LEU A 290 13.25 7.53 9.68
N LEU A 291 12.93 8.44 8.76
CA LEU A 291 12.07 8.15 7.62
C LEU A 291 12.76 7.18 6.66
N ALA A 292 14.05 7.38 6.40
CA ALA A 292 14.85 6.45 5.60
C ALA A 292 14.84 5.04 6.21
N ARG A 293 15.06 4.94 7.53
CA ARG A 293 15.10 3.66 8.26
C ARG A 293 13.77 2.91 8.31
N ILE A 294 12.64 3.63 8.33
CA ILE A 294 11.32 2.99 8.41
C ILE A 294 10.64 2.86 7.06
N SER A 295 11.19 3.40 5.97
CA SER A 295 10.60 3.28 4.64
C SER A 295 10.87 1.91 4.03
N GLU A 296 9.84 1.35 3.39
CA GLU A 296 9.93 0.10 2.66
C GLU A 296 10.91 0.23 1.48
N THR A 297 10.89 1.35 0.75
CA THR A 297 11.82 1.57 -0.37
C THR A 297 12.41 2.98 -0.32
N PRO A 298 13.50 3.21 0.43
CA PRO A 298 14.19 4.50 0.50
C PRO A 298 15.21 4.65 -0.64
N PHE A 299 14.78 5.00 -1.84
CA PHE A 299 15.68 5.24 -2.98
C PHE A 299 16.41 6.58 -2.88
N VAL A 300 17.53 6.71 -3.60
CA VAL A 300 18.26 7.97 -3.73
C VAL A 300 18.51 8.23 -5.21
N LEU A 301 18.02 9.36 -5.73
CA LEU A 301 18.26 9.72 -7.13
C LEU A 301 19.70 10.15 -7.32
N THR A 302 20.54 9.22 -7.78
CA THR A 302 21.95 9.49 -8.03
C THR A 302 22.15 10.19 -9.39
N PRO A 303 23.22 10.97 -9.59
CA PRO A 303 23.34 11.88 -10.74
C PRO A 303 23.48 11.19 -12.10
N TRP A 304 23.91 9.92 -12.13
CA TRP A 304 24.09 9.13 -13.34
C TRP A 304 22.89 8.26 -13.70
N GLU A 305 21.89 8.18 -12.82
CA GLU A 305 20.65 7.48 -13.13
C GLU A 305 19.81 8.26 -14.14
N GLU A 306 18.98 7.52 -14.87
CA GLU A 306 17.98 8.12 -15.73
C GLU A 306 17.04 8.98 -14.88
N LYS A 307 17.06 10.29 -15.14
CA LYS A 307 16.27 11.25 -14.36
C LYS A 307 14.79 10.94 -14.58
N PRO A 308 13.98 10.85 -13.50
CA PRO A 308 12.56 10.62 -13.66
C PRO A 308 11.93 11.67 -14.57
N TYR A 309 11.08 11.23 -15.47
CA TYR A 309 10.32 12.09 -16.37
C TYR A 309 8.84 11.70 -16.34
N PHE A 310 7.98 12.68 -16.67
CA PHE A 310 6.54 12.56 -16.47
C PHE A 310 5.79 13.15 -17.65
N GLU A 311 4.86 12.36 -18.18
CA GLU A 311 3.92 12.79 -19.20
C GLU A 311 2.49 12.68 -18.70
N LYS A 312 1.71 13.74 -18.95
CA LYS A 312 0.27 13.71 -18.64
C LYS A 312 -0.41 12.77 -19.63
N ASN A 313 -0.70 11.57 -19.18
CA ASN A 313 -1.42 10.59 -19.98
C ASN A 313 -2.93 10.63 -19.65
N ARG A 314 -3.76 10.98 -20.65
CA ARG A 314 -5.22 10.99 -20.49
C ARG A 314 -5.79 9.61 -20.16
N GLU A 315 -5.19 8.55 -20.72
CA GLU A 315 -5.58 7.15 -20.46
C GLU A 315 -5.41 6.82 -18.98
N PHE A 316 -4.33 7.30 -18.34
CA PHE A 316 -4.07 7.13 -16.91
C PHE A 316 -5.20 7.65 -16.02
N GLN A 317 -5.72 8.83 -16.34
CA GLN A 317 -6.84 9.41 -15.59
C GLN A 317 -8.15 8.65 -15.84
N GLN A 318 -8.40 8.27 -17.09
CA GLN A 318 -9.63 7.55 -17.46
C GLN A 318 -9.69 6.15 -16.84
N LEU A 319 -8.54 5.47 -16.70
CA LEU A 319 -8.44 4.14 -16.10
C LEU A 319 -8.21 4.16 -14.58
N MET A 320 -8.20 5.33 -13.93
CA MET A 320 -8.04 5.41 -12.49
C MET A 320 -9.10 4.62 -11.70
N PRO A 321 -10.40 4.65 -12.06
CA PRO A 321 -11.40 3.79 -11.43
C PRO A 321 -11.12 2.29 -11.65
N ASN A 322 -10.68 1.89 -12.85
CA ASN A 322 -10.29 0.50 -13.14
C ASN A 322 -9.08 0.06 -12.29
N LEU A 323 -8.11 0.96 -12.07
CA LEU A 323 -6.98 0.70 -11.18
C LEU A 323 -7.44 0.50 -9.74
N LEU A 324 -8.37 1.32 -9.24
CA LEU A 324 -8.94 1.16 -7.89
C LEU A 324 -9.71 -0.15 -7.72
N VAL A 325 -10.53 -0.52 -8.70
CA VAL A 325 -11.16 -1.85 -8.76
C VAL A 325 -10.11 -2.93 -8.61
N THR A 326 -9.03 -2.84 -9.38
CA THR A 326 -7.94 -3.81 -9.35
C THR A 326 -7.27 -3.88 -7.97
N VAL A 327 -6.94 -2.73 -7.38
CA VAL A 327 -6.29 -2.65 -6.07
C VAL A 327 -7.17 -3.23 -4.96
N PHE A 328 -8.45 -2.86 -4.90
CA PHE A 328 -9.34 -3.33 -3.84
C PHE A 328 -9.69 -4.81 -3.97
N LEU A 329 -9.84 -5.33 -5.20
CA LEU A 329 -10.01 -6.78 -5.42
C LEU A 329 -8.77 -7.57 -4.99
N GLN A 330 -7.57 -7.12 -5.37
CA GLN A 330 -6.33 -7.78 -4.95
C GLN A 330 -6.13 -7.70 -3.43
N ARG A 331 -6.48 -6.58 -2.80
CA ARG A 331 -6.47 -6.45 -1.33
C ARG A 331 -7.37 -7.48 -0.66
N GLU A 332 -8.57 -7.71 -1.18
CA GLU A 332 -9.49 -8.69 -0.63
C GLU A 332 -9.00 -10.13 -0.84
N GLN A 333 -8.62 -10.48 -2.08
CA GLN A 333 -8.13 -11.81 -2.43
C GLN A 333 -6.86 -12.19 -1.69
N HIS A 334 -5.99 -11.20 -1.43
CA HIS A 334 -4.70 -11.36 -0.76
C HIS A 334 -4.65 -10.45 0.48
N MET A 335 -5.63 -10.63 1.37
CA MET A 335 -5.73 -9.90 2.63
C MET A 335 -4.57 -10.23 3.57
N ALA A 336 -4.18 -11.50 3.62
CA ALA A 336 -3.15 -12.01 4.52
C ALA A 336 -2.15 -12.92 3.79
N MET A 337 -0.96 -13.05 4.36
CA MET A 337 0.12 -13.92 3.90
C MET A 337 0.55 -14.85 5.03
N ASN A 338 0.84 -16.11 4.70
CA ASN A 338 1.34 -17.08 5.67
C ASN A 338 2.87 -16.93 5.81
N THR A 339 3.38 -17.09 7.03
CA THR A 339 4.83 -17.10 7.29
C THR A 339 5.57 -18.21 6.55
N LYS A 340 4.92 -19.34 6.25
CA LYS A 340 5.51 -20.40 5.42
C LYS A 340 5.89 -19.92 4.01
N ASP A 341 5.15 -18.95 3.47
CA ASP A 341 5.42 -18.38 2.15
C ASP A 341 6.66 -17.47 2.15
N LEU A 342 7.17 -17.12 3.33
CA LEU A 342 8.36 -16.28 3.51
C LEU A 342 9.66 -17.07 3.47
N GLU A 343 9.65 -18.40 3.63
CA GLU A 343 10.90 -19.19 3.70
C GLU A 343 11.79 -19.04 2.45
N PRO A 344 11.26 -19.13 1.21
CA PRO A 344 12.07 -18.89 0.02
C PRO A 344 12.63 -17.47 -0.03
N PHE A 345 11.84 -16.50 0.44
CA PHE A 345 12.24 -15.10 0.50
C PHE A 345 13.32 -14.86 1.57
N ARG A 346 13.20 -15.48 2.75
CA ARG A 346 14.19 -15.41 3.85
C ARG A 346 15.56 -15.90 3.38
N LYS A 347 15.62 -17.00 2.62
CA LYS A 347 16.87 -17.51 2.05
C LYS A 347 17.52 -16.52 1.09
N GLU A 348 16.76 -15.91 0.19
CA GLU A 348 17.31 -14.88 -0.71
C GLU A 348 17.68 -13.59 0.04
N PHE A 349 16.98 -13.27 1.13
CA PHE A 349 17.36 -12.16 2.00
C PHE A 349 18.72 -12.40 2.68
N LEU A 350 18.97 -13.60 3.22
CA LEU A 350 20.25 -13.96 3.82
C LEU A 350 21.40 -13.89 2.79
N LYS A 351 21.19 -14.41 1.58
CA LYS A 351 22.17 -14.26 0.48
C LYS A 351 22.47 -12.80 0.15
N TRP A 352 21.45 -11.93 0.17
CA TRP A 352 21.66 -10.50 -0.05
C TRP A 352 22.52 -9.86 1.05
N ILE A 353 22.39 -10.31 2.31
CA ILE A 353 23.27 -9.85 3.40
C ILE A 353 24.72 -10.23 3.10
N GLU A 354 24.96 -11.47 2.68
CA GLU A 354 26.30 -11.94 2.32
C GLU A 354 26.88 -11.16 1.14
N TYR A 355 26.08 -10.96 0.09
CA TYR A 355 26.46 -10.13 -1.05
C TYR A 355 26.84 -8.71 -0.62
N GLY A 356 26.02 -8.06 0.23
CA GLY A 356 26.30 -6.72 0.73
C GLY A 356 27.60 -6.62 1.52
N ARG A 357 27.95 -7.66 2.30
CA ARG A 357 29.24 -7.73 3.00
C ARG A 357 30.43 -7.94 2.07
N GLN A 358 30.25 -8.66 0.97
CA GLN A 358 31.31 -8.92 -0.01
C GLN A 358 31.58 -7.69 -0.87
N GLU A 359 30.54 -7.05 -1.39
CA GLU A 359 30.67 -5.88 -2.27
C GLU A 359 31.01 -4.60 -1.50
N TYR A 360 30.47 -4.44 -0.28
CA TYR A 360 30.59 -3.21 0.51
C TYR A 360 31.10 -3.46 1.95
N PRO A 361 32.27 -4.08 2.13
CA PRO A 361 32.73 -4.59 3.43
C PRO A 361 32.87 -3.51 4.52
N ASP A 362 33.36 -2.32 4.15
CA ASP A 362 33.62 -1.23 5.10
C ASP A 362 32.37 -0.48 5.57
N MET A 363 31.27 -0.63 4.84
CA MET A 363 30.06 0.18 4.99
C MET A 363 28.85 -0.66 5.42
N PHE A 364 28.69 -1.86 4.86
CA PHE A 364 27.51 -2.69 5.09
C PHE A 364 27.40 -3.12 6.55
N ASN A 365 28.50 -3.56 7.19
CA ASN A 365 28.48 -4.01 8.58
C ASN A 365 28.07 -2.90 9.57
N PRO A 366 28.67 -1.68 9.55
CA PRO A 366 28.19 -0.56 10.36
C PRO A 366 26.70 -0.22 10.15
N LEU A 367 26.23 -0.22 8.91
CA LEU A 367 24.83 0.11 8.58
C LEU A 367 23.83 -0.98 8.96
N SER A 368 24.25 -2.24 8.94
CA SER A 368 23.38 -3.40 9.16
C SER A 368 23.35 -3.88 10.62
N SER A 369 24.41 -3.61 11.37
CA SER A 369 24.55 -4.06 12.75
C SER A 369 24.19 -2.98 13.77
N SER A 370 24.34 -1.69 13.42
CA SER A 370 23.93 -0.60 14.31
C SER A 370 22.40 -0.45 14.32
N PRO A 371 21.75 -0.33 15.50
CA PRO A 371 20.31 -0.04 15.59
C PRO A 371 19.89 1.25 14.88
N LYS A 372 20.81 2.22 14.76
CA LYS A 372 20.59 3.49 14.07
C LYS A 372 20.89 3.42 12.57
N GLY A 373 21.47 2.32 12.08
CA GLY A 373 21.79 2.16 10.67
C GLY A 373 20.54 1.91 9.81
N LEU A 374 20.61 2.37 8.56
CA LEU A 374 19.56 2.19 7.56
C LEU A 374 19.23 0.72 7.30
N PHE A 375 20.26 -0.12 7.27
CA PHE A 375 20.15 -1.54 6.92
C PHE A 375 20.06 -2.44 8.14
N HIS A 376 19.72 -1.90 9.32
CA HIS A 376 19.59 -2.68 10.54
C HIS A 376 18.76 -3.95 10.29
N ILE A 377 19.39 -5.12 10.38
CA ILE A 377 18.93 -6.35 9.70
C ILE A 377 17.51 -6.72 10.10
N ASN A 378 17.19 -6.70 11.39
CA ASN A 378 15.86 -7.01 11.89
C ASN A 378 14.78 -6.08 11.27
N LEU A 379 15.03 -4.76 11.30
CA LEU A 379 14.07 -3.79 10.77
C LEU A 379 13.97 -3.88 9.25
N ARG A 380 15.12 -4.03 8.57
CA ARG A 380 15.18 -4.12 7.12
C ARG A 380 14.49 -5.39 6.61
N TYR A 381 14.65 -6.52 7.30
CA TYR A 381 13.94 -7.75 6.99
C TYR A 381 12.43 -7.56 7.08
N LEU A 382 11.93 -6.97 8.16
CA LEU A 382 10.50 -6.69 8.32
C LEU A 382 9.97 -5.79 7.19
N LEU A 383 10.71 -4.74 6.84
CA LEU A 383 10.32 -3.85 5.75
C LEU A 383 10.37 -4.55 4.38
N ASP A 384 11.36 -5.39 4.12
CA ASP A 384 11.44 -6.12 2.84
C ASP A 384 10.37 -7.22 2.75
N VAL A 385 9.98 -7.84 3.86
CA VAL A 385 8.79 -8.71 3.92
C VAL A 385 7.53 -7.91 3.54
N ARG A 386 7.42 -6.64 3.96
CA ARG A 386 6.30 -5.77 3.53
C ARG A 386 6.34 -5.47 2.03
N VAL A 387 7.52 -5.22 1.45
CA VAL A 387 7.68 -5.07 -0.01
C VAL A 387 7.29 -6.35 -0.73
N PHE A 388 7.77 -7.49 -0.26
CA PHE A 388 7.43 -8.80 -0.80
C PHE A 388 5.92 -9.10 -0.70
N GLY A 389 5.28 -8.72 0.40
CA GLY A 389 3.83 -8.80 0.59
C GLY A 389 3.05 -7.97 -0.43
N ALA A 390 3.43 -6.70 -0.61
CA ALA A 390 2.83 -5.81 -1.60
C ALA A 390 3.03 -6.32 -3.03
N ALA A 391 4.24 -6.79 -3.36
CA ALA A 391 4.55 -7.39 -4.65
C ALA A 391 3.78 -8.70 -4.91
N THR A 392 3.54 -9.49 -3.86
CA THR A 392 2.71 -10.69 -3.93
C THR A 392 1.24 -10.34 -4.16
N ARG A 393 0.72 -9.32 -3.49
CA ARG A 393 -0.64 -8.80 -3.71
C ARG A 393 -0.83 -8.28 -5.14
N PHE A 394 0.16 -7.57 -5.69
CA PHE A 394 0.17 -7.21 -7.12
C PHE A 394 0.24 -8.45 -8.04
N SER A 395 1.03 -9.45 -7.66
CA SER A 395 1.26 -10.65 -8.48
C SER A 395 0.11 -11.66 -8.43
N GLY A 396 -0.70 -11.62 -7.37
CA GLY A 396 -1.74 -12.59 -7.04
C GLY A 396 -1.23 -13.92 -6.46
N LYS A 397 0.09 -14.11 -6.36
CA LYS A 397 0.73 -15.31 -5.81
C LYS A 397 2.22 -15.11 -5.60
N VAL A 398 2.81 -15.91 -4.71
CA VAL A 398 4.26 -15.99 -4.53
C VAL A 398 4.89 -16.68 -5.73
N THR A 399 5.87 -16.03 -6.36
CA THR A 399 6.62 -16.59 -7.49
C THR A 399 8.11 -16.29 -7.36
N LYS A 400 8.95 -17.10 -8.02
CA LYS A 400 10.39 -16.82 -8.15
C LYS A 400 10.67 -15.45 -8.77
N LYS A 401 9.81 -15.02 -9.72
CA LYS A 401 9.91 -13.69 -10.32
C LYS A 401 9.72 -12.59 -9.26
N THR A 402 8.68 -12.69 -8.44
CA THR A 402 8.42 -11.73 -7.36
C THR A 402 9.63 -11.61 -6.43
N ILE A 403 10.27 -12.72 -6.05
CA ILE A 403 11.48 -12.70 -5.22
C ILE A 403 12.64 -12.02 -5.96
N GLY A 404 12.82 -12.31 -7.25
CA GLY A 404 13.82 -11.66 -8.10
C GLY A 404 13.61 -10.15 -8.22
N ASP A 405 12.37 -9.70 -8.41
CA ASP A 405 12.00 -8.29 -8.48
C ASP A 405 12.35 -7.58 -7.14
N ILE A 406 12.05 -8.20 -5.99
CA ILE A 406 12.44 -7.65 -4.68
C ILE A 406 13.96 -7.60 -4.51
N ARG A 407 14.67 -8.63 -4.96
CA ARG A 407 16.14 -8.64 -4.90
C ARG A 407 16.73 -7.47 -5.69
N GLN A 408 16.24 -7.21 -6.90
CA GLN A 408 16.68 -6.08 -7.73
C GLN A 408 16.42 -4.73 -7.04
N ILE A 409 15.22 -4.53 -6.46
CA ILE A 409 14.90 -3.34 -5.69
C ILE A 409 15.88 -3.13 -4.53
N LYS A 410 16.21 -4.20 -3.80
CA LYS A 410 17.15 -4.12 -2.68
C LYS A 410 18.58 -3.83 -3.11
N GLU A 411 19.03 -4.44 -4.21
CA GLU A 411 20.35 -4.18 -4.79
C GLU A 411 20.47 -2.73 -5.25
N ALA A 412 19.43 -2.19 -5.92
CA ALA A 412 19.37 -0.77 -6.29
C ALA A 412 19.48 0.14 -5.06
N ILE A 413 18.67 -0.09 -4.02
CA ILE A 413 18.74 0.68 -2.77
C ILE A 413 20.14 0.55 -2.12
N LEU A 414 20.72 -0.64 -2.06
CA LEU A 414 22.06 -0.81 -1.50
C LEU A 414 23.10 0.01 -2.27
N ASN A 415 23.07 -0.02 -3.60
CA ASN A 415 23.97 0.71 -4.47
C ASN A 415 23.78 2.24 -4.33
N ASP A 416 22.55 2.72 -4.28
CA ASP A 416 22.19 4.12 -4.04
C ASP A 416 22.83 4.65 -2.75
N TRP A 417 22.64 3.92 -1.65
CA TRP A 417 23.16 4.33 -0.35
C TRP A 417 24.67 4.12 -0.24
N ALA A 418 25.25 3.22 -1.01
CA ALA A 418 26.69 3.04 -1.05
C ALA A 418 27.42 4.30 -1.49
N VAL A 419 26.84 4.97 -2.49
CA VAL A 419 27.33 6.25 -3.02
C VAL A 419 27.23 7.34 -1.97
N VAL A 420 26.05 7.49 -1.37
CA VAL A 420 25.80 8.51 -0.34
C VAL A 420 26.82 8.41 0.77
N VAL A 421 27.03 7.18 1.26
CA VAL A 421 27.86 6.95 2.42
C VAL A 421 29.35 7.12 2.11
N LYS A 422 29.77 6.82 0.88
CA LYS A 422 31.15 7.07 0.42
C LYS A 422 31.53 8.55 0.52
N ASP A 423 30.57 9.45 0.29
CA ASP A 423 30.77 10.90 0.40
C ASP A 423 30.59 11.44 1.82
N HIS A 424 30.16 10.61 2.77
CA HIS A 424 29.89 10.95 4.18
C HIS A 424 30.52 9.94 5.16
N PRO A 425 31.85 9.75 5.14
CA PRO A 425 32.54 8.76 5.96
C PRO A 425 32.37 8.97 7.48
N GLU A 426 32.11 10.20 7.91
CA GLU A 426 31.85 10.55 9.31
C GLU A 426 30.66 9.78 9.90
N ILE A 427 29.64 9.50 9.09
CA ILE A 427 28.44 8.77 9.52
C ILE A 427 28.78 7.30 9.78
N LEU A 428 29.62 6.70 8.93
CA LEU A 428 30.11 5.34 9.14
C LEU A 428 30.95 5.21 10.40
N MET A 429 31.80 6.20 10.68
CA MET A 429 32.63 6.20 11.88
C MET A 429 31.78 6.21 13.15
N GLU A 430 30.69 6.98 13.19
CA GLU A 430 29.76 6.98 14.32
C GLU A 430 29.09 5.60 14.49
N LEU A 431 28.55 5.04 13.41
CA LEU A 431 27.86 3.74 13.45
C LEU A 431 28.80 2.59 13.81
N ARG A 432 30.07 2.65 13.36
CA ARG A 432 31.09 1.66 13.68
C ARG A 432 31.42 1.64 15.17
N LYS A 433 31.49 2.80 15.83
CA LYS A 433 31.71 2.89 17.29
C LYS A 433 30.57 2.27 18.09
N ASP A 434 29.33 2.40 17.63
CA ASP A 434 28.17 1.76 18.25
C ASP A 434 28.25 0.23 18.10
N TYR A 435 28.71 -0.26 16.94
CA TYR A 435 28.88 -1.69 16.66
C TYR A 435 30.02 -2.35 17.47
N GLU A 436 31.22 -1.75 17.49
CA GLU A 436 32.41 -2.32 18.12
C GLU A 436 32.28 -2.55 19.64
N ARG A 437 31.30 -1.93 20.30
CA ARG A 437 31.02 -2.12 21.73
C ARG A 437 30.48 -3.51 22.09
N TYR A 438 29.90 -4.23 21.14
CA TYR A 438 29.12 -5.45 21.39
C TYR A 438 29.69 -6.70 20.72
N VAL A 439 30.91 -6.61 20.17
CA VAL A 439 31.47 -7.64 19.29
C VAL A 439 32.76 -8.24 19.89
N PRO A 440 32.93 -9.57 19.88
CA PRO A 440 34.17 -10.20 20.31
C PRO A 440 35.38 -9.72 19.50
N ARG A 441 36.56 -9.64 20.13
CA ARG A 441 37.82 -9.29 19.44
C ARG A 441 38.35 -10.40 18.52
N ASP A 442 37.89 -11.64 18.70
CA ASP A 442 38.26 -12.79 17.87
C ASP A 442 37.46 -12.77 16.57
N VAL A 443 38.16 -12.68 15.43
CA VAL A 443 37.57 -12.57 14.09
C VAL A 443 36.66 -13.76 13.76
N ARG A 444 37.02 -14.98 14.18
CA ARG A 444 36.20 -16.18 13.91
C ARG A 444 34.92 -16.16 14.74
N ALA A 445 35.05 -15.83 16.03
CA ALA A 445 33.91 -15.71 16.92
C ALA A 445 32.98 -14.55 16.50
N GLN A 446 33.53 -13.42 16.07
CA GLN A 446 32.76 -12.30 15.52
C GLN A 446 31.93 -12.73 14.31
N ARG A 447 32.55 -13.43 13.35
CA ARG A 447 31.85 -13.90 12.15
C ARG A 447 30.74 -14.89 12.50
N ALA A 448 30.99 -15.86 13.38
CA ALA A 448 29.98 -16.82 13.79
C ALA A 448 28.82 -16.17 14.57
N LEU A 449 29.11 -15.19 15.44
CA LEU A 449 28.09 -14.42 16.14
C LEU A 449 27.25 -13.56 15.17
N GLN A 450 27.87 -13.03 14.11
CA GLN A 450 27.17 -12.29 13.08
C GLN A 450 26.19 -13.17 12.30
N VAL A 451 26.59 -14.39 11.93
CA VAL A 451 25.67 -15.38 11.32
C VAL A 451 24.47 -15.65 12.23
N PHE A 452 24.72 -15.85 13.52
CA PHE A 452 23.64 -16.06 14.49
C PHE A 452 22.71 -14.83 14.60
N TYR A 453 23.29 -13.63 14.60
CA TYR A 453 22.54 -12.38 14.62
C TYR A 453 21.63 -12.24 13.40
N ASP A 454 22.09 -12.63 12.21
CA ASP A 454 21.30 -12.58 10.98
C ASP A 454 20.13 -13.59 11.02
N LEU A 455 20.42 -14.82 11.43
CA LEU A 455 19.40 -15.87 11.57
C LEU A 455 18.34 -15.47 12.60
N SER A 456 18.77 -14.99 13.77
CA SER A 456 17.85 -14.55 14.82
C SER A 456 17.06 -13.30 14.43
N SER A 457 17.65 -12.39 13.65
CA SER A 457 16.98 -11.17 13.16
C SER A 457 15.95 -11.45 12.06
N THR A 458 16.07 -12.57 11.36
CA THR A 458 15.11 -13.03 10.34
C THR A 458 14.13 -14.07 10.86
N SER A 459 14.30 -14.54 12.10
CA SER A 459 13.37 -15.44 12.78
C SER A 459 12.16 -14.68 13.32
N ILE A 460 10.99 -15.31 13.26
CA ILE A 460 9.71 -14.75 13.72
C ILE A 460 9.71 -14.55 15.24
N THR A 461 10.17 -15.55 16.00
CA THR A 461 10.22 -15.52 17.47
C THR A 461 11.54 -14.97 18.01
N GLY A 462 12.54 -14.82 17.13
CA GLY A 462 13.91 -14.51 17.49
C GLY A 462 14.71 -15.73 17.97
N ASP A 463 14.08 -16.91 18.03
CA ASP A 463 14.76 -18.17 18.33
C ASP A 463 15.33 -18.78 17.05
N VAL A 464 16.50 -19.37 17.14
CA VAL A 464 17.21 -20.04 16.03
C VAL A 464 17.44 -21.49 16.42
N ASP A 465 17.13 -22.42 15.51
CA ASP A 465 17.43 -23.83 15.75
C ASP A 465 18.93 -24.08 15.79
N LYS A 466 19.43 -24.87 16.76
CA LYS A 466 20.86 -25.21 16.85
C LYS A 466 21.37 -25.88 15.56
N GLU A 467 20.54 -26.70 14.93
CA GLU A 467 20.83 -27.33 13.63
C GLU A 467 20.86 -26.32 12.49
N GLU A 468 19.93 -25.35 12.47
CA GLU A 468 19.90 -24.27 11.48
C GLU A 468 21.18 -23.43 11.58
N PHE A 469 21.58 -23.06 12.80
CA PHE A 469 22.81 -22.30 13.01
C PHE A 469 24.06 -23.09 12.60
N LEU A 470 24.14 -24.37 12.96
CA LEU A 470 25.25 -25.24 12.56
C LEU A 470 25.35 -25.33 11.02
N ASN A 471 24.24 -25.57 10.34
CA ASN A 471 24.21 -25.70 8.89
C ASN A 471 24.64 -24.41 8.19
N GLU A 472 24.23 -23.25 8.71
CA GLU A 472 24.63 -21.95 8.16
C GLU A 472 26.14 -21.69 8.34
N LEU A 473 26.70 -22.04 9.50
CA LEU A 473 28.15 -21.96 9.72
C LEU A 473 28.93 -22.85 8.75
N LEU A 474 28.46 -24.09 8.51
CA LEU A 474 29.07 -25.00 7.54
C LEU A 474 29.02 -24.43 6.12
N GLN A 475 27.89 -23.85 5.70
CA GLN A 475 27.76 -23.21 4.39
C GLN A 475 28.72 -22.02 4.23
N GLN A 476 29.01 -21.30 5.31
CA GLN A 476 29.98 -20.21 5.31
C GLN A 476 31.46 -20.66 5.44
N GLY A 477 31.73 -21.97 5.43
CA GLY A 477 33.07 -22.55 5.37
C GLY A 477 33.70 -22.88 6.72
N PHE A 478 32.92 -22.94 7.81
CA PHE A 478 33.42 -23.45 9.09
C PHE A 478 33.49 -24.98 9.09
N ASN A 479 34.48 -25.53 9.80
CA ASN A 479 34.55 -26.96 10.06
C ASN A 479 33.51 -27.36 11.11
N GLN A 480 32.93 -28.56 11.00
CA GLN A 480 31.87 -29.02 11.91
C GLN A 480 32.28 -29.01 13.39
N LYS A 481 33.51 -29.47 13.69
CA LYS A 481 34.05 -29.48 15.06
C LYS A 481 34.17 -28.06 15.62
N ASP A 482 34.78 -27.17 14.85
CA ASP A 482 34.98 -25.77 15.24
C ASP A 482 33.64 -25.02 15.41
N ALA A 483 32.66 -25.30 14.55
CA ALA A 483 31.33 -24.71 14.64
C ALA A 483 30.61 -25.13 15.92
N LEU A 484 30.65 -26.42 16.28
CA LEU A 484 30.08 -26.92 17.54
C LEU A 484 30.78 -26.32 18.77
N GLU A 485 32.12 -26.26 18.76
CA GLU A 485 32.88 -25.62 19.84
C GLU A 485 32.52 -24.14 20.01
N LEU A 486 32.33 -23.40 18.89
CA LEU A 486 31.90 -22.00 18.93
C LEU A 486 30.48 -21.82 19.48
N ILE A 487 29.54 -22.71 19.13
CA ILE A 487 28.18 -22.67 19.68
C ILE A 487 28.20 -22.83 21.20
N GLU A 488 28.91 -23.85 21.71
CA GLU A 488 29.07 -24.07 23.16
C GLU A 488 29.80 -22.91 23.84
N ARG A 489 30.80 -22.33 23.17
CA ARG A 489 31.51 -21.14 23.66
C ARG A 489 30.57 -19.93 23.77
N PHE A 490 29.65 -19.72 22.84
CA PHE A 490 28.67 -18.63 22.92
C PHE A 490 27.66 -18.81 24.04
N ILE A 491 27.23 -20.05 24.30
CA ILE A 491 26.35 -20.38 25.43
C ILE A 491 27.06 -20.12 26.75
N SER A 492 28.26 -20.69 26.93
CA SER A 492 29.05 -20.54 28.16
C SER A 492 29.50 -19.10 28.44
N SER A 493 29.77 -18.33 27.40
CA SER A 493 30.18 -16.92 27.51
C SER A 493 29.00 -15.95 27.65
N GLY A 494 27.75 -16.44 27.59
CA GLY A 494 26.55 -15.63 27.76
C GLY A 494 26.21 -14.71 26.57
N TYR A 495 26.67 -15.03 25.35
CA TYR A 495 26.21 -14.33 24.14
C TYR A 495 24.86 -14.87 23.66
N VAL A 496 24.61 -16.16 23.91
CA VAL A 496 23.41 -16.89 23.48
C VAL A 496 22.93 -17.73 24.67
N TYR A 497 21.62 -17.93 24.80
CA TYR A 497 21.06 -18.87 25.77
C TYR A 497 20.07 -19.82 25.11
N GLU A 498 19.78 -20.93 25.79
CA GLU A 498 18.89 -21.99 25.29
C GLU A 498 17.55 -21.94 26.06
N PRO A 499 16.53 -21.20 25.57
CA PRO A 499 15.20 -21.16 26.20
C PRO A 499 14.48 -22.50 26.23
N PHE A 500 14.70 -23.33 25.20
CA PHE A 500 14.16 -24.69 25.08
C PHE A 500 15.22 -25.59 24.45
N PRO A 501 15.24 -26.91 24.75
CA PRO A 501 16.20 -27.82 24.14
C PRO A 501 16.22 -27.70 22.60
N GLY A 502 17.40 -27.40 22.05
CA GLY A 502 17.65 -27.21 20.62
C GLY A 502 17.33 -25.81 20.07
N LYS A 503 16.75 -24.90 20.85
CA LYS A 503 16.41 -23.52 20.46
C LYS A 503 17.36 -22.54 21.14
N LEU A 504 18.04 -21.73 20.34
CA LEU A 504 19.02 -20.74 20.79
C LEU A 504 18.46 -19.32 20.64
N ARG A 505 18.80 -18.42 21.56
CA ARG A 505 18.40 -17.01 21.50
C ARG A 505 19.52 -16.06 21.95
N LEU A 506 19.64 -14.92 21.27
CA LEU A 506 20.67 -13.93 21.54
C LEU A 506 20.37 -13.19 22.86
N ILE A 507 21.38 -13.03 23.72
CA ILE A 507 21.30 -12.20 24.93
C ILE A 507 21.59 -10.75 24.49
N ARG A 508 20.63 -9.84 24.70
CA ARG A 508 20.68 -8.44 24.25
C ARG A 508 21.25 -7.49 25.29
#